data_AF-A0A8T5F5D6-F1
#
_entry.id   AF-A0A8T5F5D6-F1
#
_cell.length_a   1.000
_cell.length_b   1.000
_cell.length_c   1.000
_cell.angle_alpha   90.00
_cell.angle_beta   90.00
_cell.angle_gamma   90.00
#
_symmetry.space_group_name_H-M   'P 1'
#
loop_
_entity.id
_entity.type
_entity.pdbx_description
1 polymer ?
#
loop_
_entity_poly.entity_id
_entity_poly.type
_entity_poly.pdbx_seq_one_letter_code
_entity_poly.pdbx_strand_id
1 'polypeptide(L)'
;MKKIILMFVIFLISFSPAFAVPNNESATNNGNQYGTLTAVSTGAYTSLNGQEMSIEQIQNRNRLRVGEYFAEYSLELQEERSLTGESKLKATLSNGQNAEIKVMPDVAAERALERLKLKVCQEEEGCTIELKEVGQGDQIQPVYEVQARKEARMLGMFKTQMQVRAQVNAETGEVIRVQKPWWAFLASESDEIEEDESATLE
;
A
#
# COMPACT_ATOMS: atom_id res chain seq x y z
N MET A 1 -61.91 -27.73 -3.64
CA MET A 1 -61.89 -29.09 -4.24
C MET A 1 -60.75 -29.20 -5.24
N LYS A 2 -59.65 -29.90 -4.89
CA LYS A 2 -58.93 -30.87 -5.74
C LYS A 2 -57.66 -31.29 -4.99
N LYS A 3 -57.61 -32.59 -4.66
CA LYS A 3 -56.52 -33.32 -4.01
C LYS A 3 -55.60 -33.88 -5.09
N ILE A 4 -54.27 -33.80 -4.92
CA ILE A 4 -53.27 -34.58 -5.67
C ILE A 4 -52.19 -34.93 -4.63
N ILE A 5 -52.34 -36.05 -3.92
CA ILE A 5 -51.69 -37.36 -4.15
C ILE A 5 -50.16 -37.28 -4.13
N LEU A 6 -49.68 -37.62 -2.94
CA LEU A 6 -48.35 -38.03 -2.52
C LEU A 6 -47.90 -39.28 -3.29
N MET A 7 -46.66 -39.31 -3.79
CA MET A 7 -45.96 -40.58 -4.01
C MET A 7 -44.55 -40.53 -3.42
N PHE A 8 -44.38 -41.38 -2.41
CA PHE A 8 -43.14 -41.82 -1.80
C PHE A 8 -42.31 -42.62 -2.81
N VAL A 9 -41.02 -42.30 -2.94
CA VAL A 9 -40.02 -43.27 -3.40
C VAL A 9 -38.92 -43.32 -2.35
N ILE A 10 -38.91 -44.44 -1.63
CA ILE A 10 -37.91 -44.85 -0.65
C ILE A 10 -36.77 -45.47 -1.44
N PHE A 11 -35.55 -44.93 -1.33
CA PHE A 11 -34.34 -45.60 -1.80
C PHE A 11 -33.54 -46.07 -0.59
N LEU A 12 -33.49 -47.39 -0.42
CA LEU A 12 -32.73 -48.08 0.63
C LEU A 12 -31.28 -48.30 0.16
N ILE A 13 -30.35 -47.74 0.95
CA ILE A 13 -29.11 -48.32 1.49
C ILE A 13 -28.14 -49.02 0.51
N SER A 14 -26.93 -48.47 0.40
CA SER A 14 -25.72 -49.29 0.48
C SER A 14 -24.68 -48.59 1.35
N PHE A 15 -24.46 -49.21 2.51
CA PHE A 15 -23.53 -48.84 3.56
C PHE A 15 -22.14 -49.38 3.19
N SER A 16 -21.16 -48.50 2.99
CA SER A 16 -19.75 -48.88 2.92
C SER A 16 -19.04 -48.37 4.17
N PRO A 17 -18.53 -49.23 5.06
CA PRO A 17 -17.62 -48.81 6.10
C PRO A 17 -16.19 -48.83 5.55
N ALA A 18 -15.58 -47.65 5.36
CA ALA A 18 -14.16 -47.52 5.09
C ALA A 18 -13.48 -46.76 6.23
N PHE A 19 -12.75 -47.54 7.02
CA PHE A 19 -11.60 -47.27 7.88
C PHE A 19 -11.03 -45.84 7.94
N ALA A 20 -10.96 -45.36 9.20
CA ALA A 20 -9.81 -44.75 9.88
C ALA A 20 -8.92 -43.75 9.12
N VAL A 21 -8.79 -42.53 9.66
CA VAL A 21 -7.59 -42.06 10.39
C VAL A 21 -8.00 -40.91 11.33
N PRO A 22 -7.80 -40.98 12.67
CA PRO A 22 -7.70 -39.76 13.46
C PRO A 22 -6.31 -39.19 13.24
N ASN A 23 -6.19 -38.28 12.26
CA ASN A 23 -5.04 -37.38 12.24
C ASN A 23 -5.19 -36.46 13.44
N ASN A 24 -4.49 -36.82 14.52
CA ASN A 24 -4.10 -35.88 15.54
C ASN A 24 -3.10 -34.90 14.90
N GLU A 25 -3.59 -34.03 14.02
CA GLU A 25 -2.97 -32.74 13.80
C GLU A 25 -3.28 -31.93 15.04
N SER A 26 -2.44 -32.10 16.05
CA SER A 26 -2.03 -30.96 16.86
C SER A 26 -1.61 -29.89 15.88
N ALA A 27 -2.56 -29.06 15.44
CA ALA A 27 -2.27 -27.74 14.97
C ALA A 27 -1.49 -27.11 16.11
N THR A 28 -0.17 -27.15 16.00
CA THR A 28 0.70 -26.21 16.69
C THR A 28 0.24 -24.87 16.15
N ASN A 29 -0.71 -24.30 16.87
CA ASN A 29 -1.18 -22.95 16.72
C ASN A 29 0.01 -22.10 17.14
N ASN A 30 1.01 -22.03 16.28
CA ASN A 30 1.95 -20.92 16.18
C ASN A 30 1.14 -19.72 15.63
N GLY A 31 -0.02 -19.46 16.24
CA GLY A 31 -0.65 -18.16 16.16
C GLY A 31 0.33 -17.27 16.90
N ASN A 32 1.15 -16.57 16.15
CA ASN A 32 1.80 -15.36 16.64
C ASN A 32 0.71 -14.60 17.39
N GLN A 33 0.77 -14.61 18.73
CA GLN A 33 -0.25 -13.97 19.54
C GLN A 33 -0.06 -12.47 19.36
N TYR A 34 -0.86 -11.91 18.47
CA TYR A 34 -0.93 -10.47 18.27
C TYR A 34 -1.74 -9.85 19.42
N GLY A 35 -1.25 -8.72 19.92
CA GLY A 35 -1.88 -7.99 21.02
C GLY A 35 -3.16 -7.27 20.61
N THR A 36 -3.73 -6.52 21.55
CA THR A 36 -4.89 -5.65 21.29
C THR A 36 -4.52 -4.50 20.35
N LEU A 37 -5.42 -4.15 19.43
CA LEU A 37 -5.31 -2.96 18.59
C LEU A 37 -5.34 -1.69 19.44
N THR A 38 -4.38 -0.79 19.23
CA THR A 38 -4.30 0.50 19.91
C THR A 38 -4.10 1.62 18.89
N ALA A 39 -4.75 2.77 19.08
CA ALA A 39 -4.51 3.95 18.24
C ALA A 39 -3.02 4.32 18.25
N VAL A 40 -2.47 4.66 17.10
CA VAL A 40 -1.04 4.98 17.00
C VAL A 40 -0.77 6.38 17.56
N SER A 41 0.35 6.51 18.27
CA SER A 41 0.83 7.78 18.82
C SER A 41 2.12 8.23 18.12
N THR A 42 2.51 9.49 18.31
CA THR A 42 3.84 9.94 17.90
C THR A 42 4.91 9.10 18.59
N GLY A 43 5.87 8.57 17.83
CA GLY A 43 6.89 7.67 18.37
C GLY A 43 7.64 6.88 17.31
N ALA A 44 8.60 6.07 17.76
CA ALA A 44 9.33 5.12 16.94
C ALA A 44 8.69 3.72 17.06
N TYR A 45 8.65 3.02 15.93
CA TYR A 45 8.05 1.71 15.74
C TYR A 45 8.99 0.84 14.92
N THR A 46 8.84 -0.47 15.03
CA THR A 46 9.60 -1.45 14.25
C THR A 46 8.61 -2.29 13.45
N SER A 47 8.71 -2.25 12.12
CA SER A 47 7.86 -3.05 11.25
C SER A 47 8.17 -4.55 11.37
N LEU A 48 7.31 -5.39 10.78
CA LEU A 48 7.52 -6.84 10.69
C LEU A 48 8.83 -7.24 10.00
N ASN A 49 9.36 -6.38 9.13
CA ASN A 49 10.62 -6.65 8.42
C ASN A 49 11.85 -6.15 9.19
N GLY A 50 11.68 -5.69 10.43
CA GLY A 50 12.74 -5.10 11.26
C GLY A 50 13.11 -3.66 10.87
N GLN A 51 12.40 -3.06 9.92
CA GLN A 51 12.64 -1.68 9.49
C GLN A 51 12.11 -0.69 10.54
N GLU A 52 12.94 0.28 10.91
CA GLU A 52 12.54 1.38 11.78
C GLU A 52 11.64 2.36 11.04
N MET A 53 10.59 2.78 11.73
CA MET A 53 9.59 3.70 11.22
C MET A 53 9.17 4.66 12.34
N SER A 54 8.90 5.91 12.01
CA SER A 54 8.43 6.91 12.98
C SER A 54 7.11 7.50 12.56
N ILE A 55 6.29 7.83 13.55
CA ILE A 55 5.08 8.62 13.37
C ILE A 55 5.30 9.97 14.03
N GLU A 56 5.10 11.01 13.26
CA GLU A 56 5.41 12.40 13.59
C GLU A 56 4.18 13.27 13.34
N GLN A 57 3.95 14.26 14.21
CA GLN A 57 2.94 15.29 13.98
C GLN A 57 3.64 16.62 13.78
N ILE A 58 3.69 17.11 12.54
CA ILE A 58 4.37 18.35 12.15
C ILE A 58 3.34 19.30 11.58
N GLN A 59 3.24 20.52 12.14
CA GLN A 59 2.34 21.57 11.64
C GLN A 59 0.89 21.10 11.46
N ASN A 60 0.37 20.31 12.41
CA ASN A 60 -0.98 19.72 12.36
C ASN A 60 -1.19 18.69 11.22
N ARG A 61 -0.11 18.12 10.69
CA ARG A 61 -0.16 16.99 9.76
C ARG A 61 0.50 15.77 10.39
N ASN A 62 -0.13 14.62 10.21
CA ASN A 62 0.47 13.36 10.62
C ASN A 62 1.36 12.85 9.49
N ARG A 63 2.57 12.41 9.83
CA ARG A 63 3.57 11.88 8.91
C ARG A 63 4.00 10.51 9.37
N LEU A 64 3.94 9.55 8.46
CA LEU A 64 4.54 8.23 8.61
C LEU A 64 5.88 8.26 7.88
N ARG A 65 6.98 8.07 8.60
CA ARG A 65 8.33 8.21 8.07
C ARG A 65 9.10 6.89 8.15
N VAL A 66 9.83 6.59 7.09
CA VAL A 66 10.72 5.44 6.95
C VAL A 66 11.97 5.89 6.20
N GLY A 67 13.09 5.99 6.93
CA GLY A 67 14.32 6.58 6.40
C GLY A 67 14.13 8.03 5.94
N GLU A 68 14.42 8.29 4.66
CA GLU A 68 14.28 9.59 4.01
C GLU A 68 12.87 9.84 3.46
N TYR A 69 12.06 8.79 3.32
CA TYR A 69 10.71 8.89 2.80
C TYR A 69 9.72 9.15 3.92
N PHE A 70 8.75 10.01 3.66
CA PHE A 70 7.61 10.20 4.55
C PHE A 70 6.32 10.29 3.73
N ALA A 71 5.24 9.77 4.28
CA ALA A 71 3.90 9.93 3.75
C ALA A 71 3.07 10.78 4.71
N GLU A 72 2.45 11.84 4.19
CA GLU A 72 1.38 12.52 4.93
C GLU A 72 0.15 11.61 4.97
N TYR A 73 -0.55 11.54 6.11
CA TYR A 73 -1.75 10.73 6.20
C TYR A 73 -2.85 11.43 7.00
N SER A 74 -4.09 11.22 6.57
CA SER A 74 -5.31 11.67 7.25
C SER A 74 -6.12 10.52 7.84
N LEU A 75 -5.72 9.28 7.56
CA LEU A 75 -6.37 8.07 8.05
C LEU A 75 -6.13 7.85 9.55
N GLU A 76 -7.10 7.23 10.22
CA GLU A 76 -6.89 6.75 11.58
C GLU A 76 -6.02 5.48 11.53
N LEU A 77 -4.81 5.56 12.08
CA LEU A 77 -3.90 4.43 12.17
C LEU A 77 -4.02 3.74 13.53
N GLN A 78 -3.96 2.41 13.51
CA GLN A 78 -3.92 1.54 14.67
C GLN A 78 -2.68 0.64 14.60
N GLU A 79 -2.04 0.42 15.74
CA GLU A 79 -0.94 -0.52 15.93
C GLU A 79 -1.47 -1.82 16.51
N GLU A 80 -0.98 -2.94 15.99
CA GLU A 80 -1.08 -4.25 16.60
C GLU A 80 0.33 -4.78 16.86
N ARG A 81 0.75 -4.77 18.13
CA ARG A 81 2.09 -5.17 18.54
C ARG A 81 2.17 -6.69 18.78
N SER A 82 3.22 -7.32 18.27
CA SER A 82 3.53 -8.73 18.51
C SER A 82 4.28 -8.92 19.83
N LEU A 83 4.34 -10.16 20.32
CA LEU A 83 5.17 -10.52 21.48
C LEU A 83 6.68 -10.30 21.25
N THR A 84 7.12 -10.24 19.98
CA THR A 84 8.53 -9.97 19.60
C THR A 84 8.85 -8.49 19.53
N GLY A 85 7.86 -7.61 19.71
CA GLY A 85 8.01 -6.15 19.64
C GLY A 85 7.78 -5.57 18.24
N GLU A 86 7.50 -6.40 17.24
CA GLU A 86 7.15 -5.96 15.89
C GLU A 86 5.76 -5.34 15.89
N SER A 87 5.59 -4.32 15.07
CA SER A 87 4.37 -3.51 14.98
C SER A 87 3.73 -3.72 13.62
N LYS A 88 2.45 -4.12 13.61
CA LYS A 88 1.61 -4.07 12.42
C LYS A 88 0.80 -2.79 12.43
N LEU A 89 0.84 -2.04 11.33
CA LEU A 89 -0.05 -0.90 11.16
C LEU A 89 -1.32 -1.31 10.43
N LYS A 90 -2.45 -0.80 10.90
CA LYS A 90 -3.75 -0.88 10.22
C LYS A 90 -4.32 0.52 10.06
N ALA A 91 -4.99 0.78 8.96
CA ALA A 91 -5.79 1.97 8.74
C ALA A 91 -7.27 1.64 8.87
N THR A 92 -7.99 2.41 9.67
CA THR A 92 -9.45 2.38 9.71
C THR A 92 -9.98 3.16 8.52
N LEU A 93 -10.74 2.48 7.65
CA LEU A 93 -11.29 3.06 6.44
C LEU A 93 -12.67 3.70 6.71
N SER A 94 -13.11 4.60 5.82
CA SER A 94 -14.43 5.26 5.91
C SER A 94 -15.62 4.29 5.83
N ASN A 95 -15.45 3.08 5.31
CA ASN A 95 -16.47 2.02 5.35
C ASN A 95 -16.49 1.23 6.68
N GLY A 96 -15.65 1.62 7.65
CA GLY A 96 -15.53 0.95 8.96
C GLY A 96 -14.70 -0.33 8.94
N GLN A 97 -14.13 -0.72 7.79
CA GLN A 97 -13.22 -1.85 7.69
C GLN A 97 -11.79 -1.42 8.04
N ASN A 98 -10.99 -2.36 8.53
CA ASN A 98 -9.58 -2.15 8.78
C ASN A 98 -8.75 -2.79 7.67
N ALA A 99 -7.79 -2.05 7.12
CA ALA A 99 -6.84 -2.55 6.12
C ALA A 99 -5.42 -2.46 6.66
N GLU A 100 -4.59 -3.48 6.39
CA GLU A 100 -3.22 -3.56 6.92
C GLU A 100 -2.25 -2.75 6.04
N ILE A 101 -1.46 -1.86 6.63
CA ILE A 101 -0.42 -1.13 5.90
C ILE A 101 0.84 -1.98 5.87
N LYS A 102 0.97 -2.82 4.84
CA LYS A 102 2.11 -3.74 4.66
C LYS A 102 3.26 -3.09 3.92
N VAL A 103 2.95 -2.16 3.03
CA VAL A 103 3.92 -1.40 2.25
C VAL A 103 4.20 -0.09 2.94
N MET A 104 5.49 0.20 3.14
CA MET A 104 5.95 1.44 3.75
C MET A 104 6.17 2.53 2.68
N PRO A 105 6.24 3.82 3.08
CA PRO A 105 6.39 4.95 2.15
C PRO A 105 7.58 4.85 1.20
N ASP A 106 8.70 4.29 1.66
CA ASP A 106 9.92 4.06 0.88
C ASP A 106 9.69 3.09 -0.28
N VAL A 107 9.11 1.92 -0.01
CA VAL A 107 8.79 0.91 -1.02
C VAL A 107 7.72 1.46 -1.97
N ALA A 108 6.71 2.16 -1.45
CA ALA A 108 5.68 2.78 -2.30
C ALA A 108 6.26 3.84 -3.24
N ALA A 109 7.18 4.68 -2.76
CA ALA A 109 7.88 5.68 -3.55
C ALA A 109 8.71 5.04 -4.65
N GLU A 110 9.49 4.00 -4.33
CA GLU A 110 10.30 3.26 -5.31
C GLU A 110 9.42 2.70 -6.45
N ARG A 111 8.32 2.01 -6.12
CA ARG A 111 7.38 1.46 -7.11
C ARG A 111 6.73 2.55 -7.95
N ALA A 112 6.38 3.68 -7.34
CA ALA A 112 5.80 4.81 -8.07
C ALA A 112 6.81 5.42 -9.04
N LEU A 113 8.05 5.70 -8.58
CA LEU A 113 9.12 6.27 -9.37
C LEU A 113 9.46 5.39 -10.60
N GLU A 114 9.53 4.08 -10.41
CA GLU A 114 9.72 3.12 -11.50
C GLU A 114 8.64 3.27 -12.60
N ARG A 115 7.36 3.36 -12.22
CA ARG A 115 6.26 3.51 -13.18
C ARG A 115 6.16 4.91 -13.78
N LEU A 116 6.59 5.92 -13.05
CA LEU A 116 6.64 7.30 -13.50
C LEU A 116 7.86 7.60 -14.36
N LYS A 117 8.85 6.69 -14.38
CA LYS A 117 10.18 6.87 -14.98
C LYS A 117 10.87 8.12 -14.41
N LEU A 118 10.94 8.18 -13.10
CA LEU A 118 11.62 9.23 -12.35
C LEU A 118 12.75 8.59 -11.55
N LYS A 119 13.88 9.29 -11.42
CA LYS A 119 15.03 8.80 -10.64
C LYS A 119 14.89 9.11 -9.15
N VAL A 120 14.38 10.30 -8.84
CA VAL A 120 14.39 10.85 -7.48
C VAL A 120 13.02 11.44 -7.14
N CYS A 121 12.63 11.34 -5.86
CA CYS A 121 11.46 12.01 -5.28
C CYS A 121 11.94 12.93 -4.15
N GLN A 122 12.13 14.22 -4.43
CA GLN A 122 12.47 15.23 -3.43
C GLN A 122 11.27 16.15 -3.14
N GLU A 123 11.01 16.44 -1.86
CA GLU A 123 9.94 17.37 -1.44
C GLU A 123 10.18 18.77 -2.02
N GLU A 124 11.45 19.20 -2.10
CA GLU A 124 11.87 20.50 -2.65
C GLU A 124 11.53 20.66 -4.15
N GLU A 125 11.53 19.56 -4.89
CA GLU A 125 11.16 19.51 -6.31
C GLU A 125 9.64 19.32 -6.53
N GLY A 126 8.88 19.30 -5.44
CA GLY A 126 7.43 19.11 -5.46
C GLY A 126 6.99 17.66 -5.55
N CYS A 127 7.83 16.72 -5.09
CA CYS A 127 7.40 15.35 -4.85
C CYS A 127 6.66 15.24 -3.51
N THR A 128 5.48 14.65 -3.51
CA THR A 128 4.65 14.46 -2.31
C THR A 128 4.10 13.05 -2.27
N ILE A 129 4.15 12.42 -1.10
CA ILE A 129 3.60 11.09 -0.86
C ILE A 129 2.48 11.24 0.17
N GLU A 130 1.29 10.75 -0.16
CA GLU A 130 0.12 10.81 0.72
C GLU A 130 -0.51 9.42 0.86
N LEU A 131 -0.71 8.95 2.09
CA LEU A 131 -1.50 7.75 2.37
C LEU A 131 -2.96 8.14 2.58
N LYS A 132 -3.83 7.68 1.68
CA LYS A 132 -5.27 7.99 1.68
C LYS A 132 -6.13 6.83 1.21
N GLU A 133 -7.43 6.99 1.35
CA GLU A 133 -8.42 6.07 0.81
C GLU A 133 -8.78 6.39 -0.64
N VAL A 134 -8.95 5.35 -1.45
CA VAL A 134 -9.58 5.44 -2.78
C VAL A 134 -10.57 4.30 -2.98
N GLY A 135 -11.57 4.52 -3.83
CA GLY A 135 -12.63 3.57 -4.11
C GLY A 135 -14.00 4.09 -3.66
N GLN A 136 -15.02 3.23 -3.74
CA GLN A 136 -16.39 3.54 -3.32
C GLN A 136 -17.05 2.30 -2.72
N GLY A 137 -17.93 2.50 -1.73
CA GLY A 137 -18.68 1.43 -1.08
C GLY A 137 -17.76 0.40 -0.41
N ASP A 138 -17.95 -0.87 -0.76
CA ASP A 138 -17.17 -1.97 -0.19
C ASP A 138 -15.80 -2.17 -0.86
N GLN A 139 -15.48 -1.41 -1.91
CA GLN A 139 -14.22 -1.51 -2.65
C GLN A 139 -13.23 -0.38 -2.30
N ILE A 140 -13.31 0.15 -1.08
CA ILE A 140 -12.38 1.16 -0.57
C ILE A 140 -11.10 0.47 -0.11
N GLN A 141 -9.96 1.05 -0.46
CA GLN A 141 -8.64 0.52 -0.13
C GLN A 141 -7.68 1.67 0.23
N PRO A 142 -6.72 1.45 1.15
CA PRO A 142 -5.66 2.41 1.43
C PRO A 142 -4.62 2.40 0.32
N VAL A 143 -4.24 3.58 -0.16
CA VAL A 143 -3.24 3.77 -1.21
C VAL A 143 -2.29 4.89 -0.86
N TYR A 144 -1.03 4.70 -1.25
CA TYR A 144 -0.07 5.79 -1.36
C TYR A 144 -0.27 6.47 -2.71
N GLU A 145 -0.61 7.75 -2.71
CA GLU A 145 -0.54 8.59 -3.90
C GLU A 145 0.79 9.34 -3.88
N VAL A 146 1.65 9.01 -4.85
CA VAL A 146 2.90 9.70 -5.12
C VAL A 146 2.66 10.67 -6.26
N GLN A 147 2.85 11.95 -5.98
CA GLN A 147 2.77 13.03 -6.97
C GLN A 147 4.15 13.65 -7.14
N ALA A 148 4.57 13.89 -8.37
CA ALA A 148 5.86 14.51 -8.68
C ALA A 148 5.75 15.45 -9.87
N ARG A 149 6.69 16.38 -9.97
CA ARG A 149 6.89 17.22 -11.17
C ARG A 149 8.01 16.61 -12.01
N LYS A 150 7.82 16.64 -13.33
CA LYS A 150 8.79 16.12 -14.29
C LYS A 150 9.00 17.14 -15.40
N GLU A 151 10.26 17.40 -15.76
CA GLU A 151 10.56 18.20 -16.94
C GLU A 151 10.30 17.41 -18.22
N ALA A 152 9.81 18.11 -19.24
CA ALA A 152 9.54 17.54 -20.55
C ALA A 152 9.75 18.56 -21.65
N ARG A 153 10.00 18.09 -22.87
CA ARG A 153 10.08 18.97 -24.04
C ARG A 153 8.90 18.72 -24.95
N MET A 154 8.01 19.69 -25.09
CA MET A 154 6.96 19.64 -26.11
C MET A 154 7.58 19.93 -27.47
N LEU A 155 7.30 19.05 -28.44
CA LEU A 155 7.78 19.17 -29.83
C LEU A 155 9.32 19.35 -29.93
N GLY A 156 10.07 18.84 -28.95
CA GLY A 156 11.53 18.90 -28.90
C GLY A 156 12.15 20.27 -28.57
N MET A 157 11.38 21.36 -28.54
CA MET A 157 11.91 22.72 -28.41
C MET A 157 11.48 23.45 -27.14
N PHE A 158 10.28 23.19 -26.62
CA PHE A 158 9.73 23.93 -25.51
C PHE A 158 9.78 23.12 -24.22
N LYS A 159 10.66 23.53 -23.29
CA LYS A 159 10.67 22.97 -21.93
C LYS A 159 9.35 23.28 -21.24
N THR A 160 8.76 22.27 -20.62
CA THR A 160 7.52 22.37 -19.84
C THR A 160 7.62 21.46 -18.63
N GLN A 161 6.85 21.75 -17.59
CA GLN A 161 6.73 20.91 -16.41
C GLN A 161 5.41 20.15 -16.48
N MET A 162 5.48 18.82 -16.36
CA MET A 162 4.31 17.98 -16.19
C MET A 162 4.17 17.56 -14.74
N GLN A 163 2.93 17.53 -14.25
CA GLN A 163 2.62 16.87 -12.98
C GLN A 163 2.19 15.43 -13.27
N VAL A 164 2.84 14.48 -12.63
CA VAL A 164 2.53 13.05 -12.75
C VAL A 164 2.13 12.49 -11.40
N ARG A 165 1.28 11.46 -11.42
CA ARG A 165 0.82 10.78 -10.20
C ARG A 165 0.82 9.28 -10.38
N ALA A 166 1.18 8.54 -9.34
CA ALA A 166 0.99 7.10 -9.25
C ALA A 166 0.30 6.75 -7.93
N GLN A 167 -0.62 5.80 -7.98
CA GLN A 167 -1.29 5.25 -6.80
C GLN A 167 -0.81 3.81 -6.59
N VAL A 168 -0.27 3.55 -5.41
CA VAL A 168 0.28 2.26 -4.99
C VAL A 168 -0.57 1.72 -3.85
N ASN A 169 -1.08 0.50 -3.97
CA ASN A 169 -1.88 -0.13 -2.93
C ASN A 169 -1.00 -0.39 -1.68
N ALA A 170 -1.46 0.05 -0.50
CA ALA A 170 -0.68 -0.05 0.74
C ALA A 170 -0.65 -1.47 1.36
N GLU A 171 -1.56 -2.35 0.96
CA GLU A 171 -1.60 -3.76 1.35
C GLU A 171 -0.72 -4.65 0.43
N THR A 172 -0.70 -4.37 -0.87
CA THR A 172 -0.08 -5.26 -1.87
C THR A 172 1.19 -4.71 -2.51
N GLY A 173 1.36 -3.39 -2.54
CA GLY A 173 2.44 -2.72 -3.27
C GLY A 173 2.21 -2.61 -4.77
N GLU A 174 1.04 -3.00 -5.26
CA GLU A 174 0.72 -2.91 -6.68
C GLU A 174 0.40 -1.47 -7.10
N VAL A 175 0.95 -1.05 -8.24
CA VAL A 175 0.60 0.26 -8.82
C VAL A 175 -0.72 0.13 -9.56
N ILE A 176 -1.80 0.60 -8.93
CA ILE A 176 -3.17 0.48 -9.44
C ILE A 176 -3.54 1.59 -10.43
N ARG A 177 -2.84 2.72 -10.39
CA ARG A 177 -3.15 3.87 -11.26
C ARG A 177 -1.91 4.70 -11.55
N VAL A 178 -1.78 5.14 -12.81
CA VAL A 178 -0.79 6.13 -13.23
C VAL A 178 -1.52 7.23 -13.99
N GLN A 179 -1.34 8.48 -13.58
CA GLN A 179 -1.92 9.66 -14.20
C GLN A 179 -0.82 10.53 -14.77
N LYS A 180 -0.90 10.77 -16.08
CA LYS A 180 -0.04 11.69 -16.84
C LYS A 180 -0.94 12.62 -17.65
N PRO A 181 -0.53 13.85 -17.95
CA PRO A 181 -1.31 14.71 -18.83
C PRO A 181 -1.39 14.09 -20.24
N TRP A 182 -2.50 14.32 -20.94
CA TRP A 182 -2.73 13.75 -22.28
C TRP A 182 -1.64 14.13 -23.30
N TRP A 183 -1.08 15.33 -23.16
CA TRP A 183 -0.01 15.83 -24.02
C TRP A 183 1.35 15.19 -23.73
N ALA A 184 1.50 14.41 -22.65
CA ALA A 184 2.76 13.70 -22.36
C ALA A 184 3.17 12.74 -23.48
N PHE A 185 2.22 12.27 -24.29
CA PHE A 185 2.49 11.49 -25.49
C PHE A 185 3.21 12.29 -26.59
N LEU A 186 3.01 13.62 -26.63
CA LEU A 186 3.62 14.52 -27.61
C LEU A 186 4.97 15.07 -27.13
N ALA A 187 5.36 14.77 -25.89
CA ALA A 187 6.60 15.22 -25.32
C ALA A 187 7.69 14.16 -25.48
N SER A 188 8.90 14.60 -25.82
CA SER A 188 10.08 13.75 -25.70
C SER A 188 10.59 13.82 -24.27
N GLU A 189 10.91 12.65 -23.71
CA GLU A 189 11.56 12.50 -22.41
C GLU A 189 12.93 13.18 -22.50
N SER A 190 13.14 14.26 -21.74
CA SER A 190 14.49 14.82 -21.58
C SER A 190 15.13 14.01 -20.46
N ASP A 191 16.09 13.16 -20.83
CA ASP A 191 16.95 12.54 -19.85
C ASP A 191 17.62 13.66 -19.04
N GLU A 192 17.42 13.63 -17.73
CA GLU A 192 18.17 14.47 -16.79
C GLU A 192 19.65 14.13 -17.01
N ILE A 193 20.35 15.04 -17.69
CA ILE A 193 21.78 14.96 -17.94
C ILE A 193 22.43 15.15 -16.59
N GLU A 194 22.94 14.06 -16.02
CA GLU A 194 23.84 14.08 -14.89
C GLU A 194 25.07 14.90 -15.32
N GLU A 195 25.22 16.11 -14.78
CA GLU A 195 26.50 16.80 -14.81
C GLU A 195 27.41 16.04 -13.84
N ASP A 196 28.15 15.07 -14.39
CA ASP A 196 29.25 14.40 -13.71
C ASP A 196 30.25 15.47 -13.23
N GLU A 197 30.20 15.78 -11.94
CA GLU A 197 31.19 16.56 -11.22
C GLU A 197 32.49 15.74 -11.11
N SER A 198 33.25 15.64 -12.21
CA SER A 198 34.58 15.05 -12.24
C SER A 198 35.59 16.02 -12.86
N ALA A 199 36.00 17.03 -12.10
CA ALA A 199 37.29 17.74 -12.19
C ALA A 199 37.33 18.74 -11.02
N THR A 200 38.22 18.65 -10.04
CA THR A 200 39.67 18.80 -10.20
C THR A 200 40.43 18.17 -9.01
N LEU A 201 41.34 17.25 -9.31
CA LEU A 201 42.54 17.04 -8.51
C LEU A 201 43.69 17.77 -9.23
N GLU A 202 44.14 18.89 -8.67
CA GLU A 202 45.53 19.36 -8.73
C GLU A 202 45.88 20.06 -7.41
#